data_AF-A0A535QWC0-F1
#
_entry.id   AF-A0A535QWC0-F1
#
_cell.length_a   1.000
_cell.length_b   1.000
_cell.length_c   1.000
_cell.angle_alpha   90.00
_cell.angle_beta   90.00
_cell.angle_gamma   90.00
#
_symmetry.space_group_name_H-M   'P 1'
#
loop_
_entity.id
_entity.type
_entity.pdbx_description
1 polymer ?
#
loop_
_entity_poly.entity_id
_entity_poly.type
_entity_poly.pdbx_seq_one_letter_code
_entity_poly.pdbx_strand_id
1 'polypeptide(L)'
;MISIEGSHFKDEHGRTLILRGVNLGGSSKVPCSPNGATHIREGFFEHRAVSFVGRPFPLEEADEHFTRLREWGLTCLRFLVTWEAIEHAGPGIYDEAYLDYVYAIIKKANEYGFSVLIDPHQDVWSRFS
;
A
#
# COMPACT_ATOMS: atom_id res chain seq x y z
N MET A 1 -11.23 17.99 1.78
CA MET A 1 -11.76 16.80 1.06
C MET A 1 -11.48 16.93 -0.44
N ILE A 2 -11.18 15.85 -1.17
CA ILE A 2 -11.01 15.88 -2.65
C ILE A 2 -12.33 15.52 -3.32
N SER A 3 -12.75 16.32 -4.31
CA SER A 3 -13.92 16.06 -5.15
C SER A 3 -13.57 16.15 -6.64
N ILE A 4 -14.51 15.77 -7.51
CA ILE A 4 -14.36 15.81 -8.97
C ILE A 4 -15.34 16.86 -9.51
N GLU A 5 -14.82 17.79 -10.32
CA GLU A 5 -15.60 18.77 -11.07
C GLU A 5 -15.17 18.72 -12.54
N GLY A 6 -16.04 18.21 -13.41
CA GLY A 6 -15.70 17.94 -14.81
C GLY A 6 -14.53 16.97 -14.91
N SER A 7 -13.41 17.43 -15.50
CA SER A 7 -12.17 16.67 -15.67
C SER A 7 -11.11 16.96 -14.61
N HIS A 8 -11.46 17.69 -13.54
CA HIS A 8 -10.51 18.17 -12.55
C HIS A 8 -10.78 17.61 -11.16
N PHE A 9 -9.71 17.29 -10.45
CA PHE A 9 -9.75 17.12 -8.99
C PHE A 9 -9.77 18.49 -8.33
N LYS A 10 -10.62 18.65 -7.32
CA LYS A 10 -10.82 19.88 -6.56
C LYS A 10 -10.60 19.64 -5.07
N ASP A 11 -10.08 20.63 -4.37
CA ASP A 11 -10.16 20.67 -2.90
C ASP A 11 -11.38 21.45 -2.41
N GLU A 12 -11.52 21.52 -1.09
CA GLU A 12 -12.61 22.23 -0.41
C GLU A 12 -12.61 23.75 -0.60
N HIS A 13 -11.53 24.31 -1.17
CA HIS A 13 -11.44 25.72 -1.52
C HIS A 13 -11.67 25.97 -3.01
N GLY A 14 -12.04 24.94 -3.79
CA GLY A 14 -12.30 25.03 -5.23
C GLY A 14 -11.04 25.09 -6.10
N ARG A 15 -9.84 24.88 -5.52
CA ARG A 15 -8.58 24.90 -6.28
C ARG A 15 -8.46 23.61 -7.09
N THR A 16 -7.95 23.72 -8.33
CA THR A 16 -7.63 22.54 -9.14
C THR A 16 -6.36 21.87 -8.62
N LEU A 17 -6.47 20.58 -8.30
CA LEU A 17 -5.36 19.77 -7.79
C LEU A 17 -4.65 19.04 -8.94
N ILE A 18 -3.33 19.11 -8.93
CA ILE A 18 -2.47 18.25 -9.76
C ILE A 18 -1.81 17.24 -8.83
N LEU A 19 -2.26 15.99 -8.89
CA LEU A 19 -1.76 14.91 -8.06
C LEU A 19 -0.43 14.39 -8.64
N ARG A 20 0.70 14.87 -8.09
CA ARG A 20 2.04 14.40 -8.46
C ARG A 20 2.60 13.50 -7.37
N GLY A 21 2.98 12.29 -7.76
CA GLY A 21 3.21 11.22 -6.81
C GLY A 21 4.00 10.06 -7.36
N VAL A 22 4.12 9.03 -6.53
CA VAL A 22 4.80 7.77 -6.86
C VAL A 22 3.93 6.57 -6.47
N ASN A 23 4.24 5.42 -7.05
CA ASN A 23 3.76 4.15 -6.53
C ASN A 23 4.50 3.82 -5.23
N LEU A 24 3.74 3.54 -4.18
CA LEU A 24 4.23 3.11 -2.90
C LEU A 24 3.90 1.63 -2.74
N GLY A 25 4.79 0.78 -3.25
CA GLY A 25 4.50 -0.64 -3.40
C GLY A 25 5.65 -1.59 -3.10
N GLY A 26 6.92 -1.15 -3.12
CA GLY A 26 8.09 -1.95 -2.73
C GLY A 26 7.97 -3.46 -3.03
N SER A 27 7.99 -4.27 -1.98
CA SER A 27 7.77 -5.72 -2.03
C SER A 27 6.36 -6.14 -1.56
N SER A 28 5.35 -5.27 -1.65
CA SER A 28 3.96 -5.54 -1.22
C SER A 28 3.28 -6.71 -1.93
N LYS A 29 3.87 -7.21 -3.02
CA LYS A 29 3.37 -8.35 -3.79
C LYS A 29 3.79 -9.71 -3.21
N VAL A 30 4.63 -9.72 -2.17
CA VAL A 30 5.09 -10.94 -1.52
C VAL A 30 5.01 -10.81 0.00
N PRO A 31 4.73 -11.91 0.72
CA PRO A 31 4.77 -11.93 2.18
C PRO A 31 6.07 -11.37 2.78
N CYS A 32 5.95 -10.73 3.94
CA CYS A 32 7.08 -10.34 4.77
C CYS A 32 7.60 -11.52 5.60
N SER A 33 6.69 -12.27 6.23
CA SER A 33 7.01 -13.42 7.07
C SER A 33 6.08 -14.60 6.76
N PRO A 34 6.61 -15.82 6.50
CA PRO A 34 8.02 -16.09 6.19
C PRO A 34 8.45 -15.34 4.92
N ASN A 35 9.75 -15.39 4.58
CA ASN A 35 10.26 -14.71 3.38
C ASN A 35 9.53 -15.20 2.12
N GLY A 36 8.64 -14.37 1.58
CA GLY A 36 7.74 -14.71 0.48
C GLY A 36 8.33 -14.58 -0.92
N ALA A 37 9.65 -14.42 -1.05
CA ALA A 37 10.30 -14.27 -2.35
C ALA A 37 10.01 -15.47 -3.26
N THR A 38 9.48 -15.23 -4.45
CA THR A 38 8.91 -16.29 -5.32
C THR A 38 9.94 -17.27 -5.89
N HIS A 39 11.24 -16.95 -5.81
CA HIS A 39 12.31 -17.88 -6.17
C HIS A 39 12.58 -18.94 -5.08
N ILE A 40 12.07 -18.73 -3.86
CA ILE A 40 12.15 -19.69 -2.75
C ILE A 40 10.98 -20.67 -2.88
N ARG A 41 11.30 -21.95 -3.07
CA ARG A 41 10.28 -23.01 -3.29
C ARG A 41 9.75 -23.63 -2.01
N GLU A 42 10.58 -23.66 -0.97
CA GLU A 42 10.18 -24.23 0.32
C GLU A 42 9.07 -23.39 0.94
N GLY A 43 7.97 -24.03 1.32
CA GLY A 43 6.81 -23.35 1.91
C GLY A 43 6.04 -22.42 0.96
N PHE A 44 6.36 -22.38 -0.34
CA PHE A 44 5.75 -21.41 -1.27
C PHE A 44 4.22 -21.47 -1.34
N PHE A 45 3.67 -22.69 -1.31
CA PHE A 45 2.24 -22.96 -1.35
C PHE A 45 1.56 -22.87 0.04
N GLU A 46 2.32 -22.67 1.12
CA GLU A 46 1.81 -22.53 2.50
C GLU A 46 1.30 -21.10 2.74
N HIS A 47 0.37 -20.67 1.89
CA HIS A 47 -0.09 -19.28 1.82
C HIS A 47 -1.00 -18.86 2.99
N ARG A 48 -1.53 -19.80 3.76
CA ARG A 48 -2.45 -19.50 4.87
C ARG A 48 -1.75 -19.04 6.14
N ALA A 49 -0.43 -19.26 6.23
CA ALA A 49 0.38 -18.94 7.40
C ALA A 49 1.45 -17.91 7.02
N VAL A 50 1.03 -16.82 6.38
CA VAL A 50 1.90 -15.73 5.92
C VAL A 50 1.43 -14.40 6.48
N SER A 51 2.30 -13.41 6.52
CA SER A 51 1.94 -12.05 6.90
C SER A 51 2.53 -11.05 5.92
N PHE A 52 1.71 -10.07 5.56
CA PHE A 52 2.09 -8.91 4.74
C PHE A 52 2.34 -7.65 5.56
N VAL A 53 2.18 -7.71 6.89
CA VAL A 53 2.52 -6.62 7.82
C VAL A 53 3.98 -6.22 7.60
N GLY A 54 4.24 -4.91 7.51
CA GLY A 54 5.57 -4.38 7.21
C GLY A 54 5.88 -4.26 5.71
N ARG A 55 4.90 -4.45 4.82
CA ARG A 55 5.02 -4.11 3.39
C ARG A 55 4.21 -2.86 3.04
N PRO A 56 4.77 -1.85 2.34
CA PRO A 56 6.02 -1.91 1.59
C PRO A 56 7.30 -1.73 2.43
N PHE A 57 7.18 -1.25 3.67
CA PHE A 57 8.26 -1.10 4.65
C PHE A 57 7.72 -1.14 6.09
N PRO A 58 8.54 -1.41 7.11
CA PRO A 58 8.14 -1.34 8.52
C PRO A 58 7.61 0.05 8.92
N LEU A 59 6.67 0.10 9.87
CA LEU A 59 6.02 1.36 10.26
C LEU A 59 7.03 2.36 10.84
N GLU A 60 8.04 1.87 11.55
CA GLU A 60 9.13 2.66 12.12
C GLU A 60 10.01 3.36 11.06
N GLU A 61 10.02 2.88 9.81
CA GLU A 61 10.75 3.51 8.69
C GLU A 61 9.89 4.54 7.93
N ALA A 62 8.60 4.65 8.26
CA ALA A 62 7.66 5.49 7.51
C ALA A 62 8.03 6.98 7.55
N ASP A 63 8.47 7.49 8.70
CA ASP A 63 8.86 8.90 8.84
C ASP A 63 10.04 9.25 7.91
N GLU A 64 11.03 8.37 7.77
CA GLU A 64 12.18 8.57 6.86
C GLU A 64 11.73 8.63 5.40
N HIS A 65 10.94 7.64 4.97
CA HIS A 65 10.45 7.57 3.59
C HIS A 65 9.56 8.76 3.24
N PHE A 66 8.62 9.12 4.11
CA PHE A 66 7.70 10.22 3.86
C PHE A 66 8.39 11.58 3.89
N THR A 67 9.38 11.78 4.76
CA THR A 67 10.24 12.98 4.74
C THR A 67 10.91 13.13 3.38
N ARG A 68 11.59 12.08 2.90
CA ARG A 68 12.26 12.09 1.59
C ARG A 68 11.31 12.40 0.43
N LEU A 69 10.14 11.77 0.40
CA LEU A 69 9.16 12.00 -0.67
C LEU A 69 8.60 13.43 -0.63
N ARG A 70 8.43 14.02 0.56
CA ARG A 70 8.02 15.44 0.70
C ARG A 70 9.11 16.40 0.27
N GLU A 71 10.36 16.12 0.59
CA GLU A 71 11.52 16.91 0.14
C GLU A 71 11.66 16.92 -1.39
N TRP A 72 11.23 15.84 -2.06
CA TRP A 72 11.13 15.79 -3.52
C TRP A 72 9.92 16.54 -4.10
N GLY A 73 9.07 17.13 -3.25
CA GLY A 73 7.90 17.90 -3.65
C GLY A 73 6.68 17.05 -4.05
N LEU A 74 6.66 15.76 -3.71
CA LEU A 74 5.53 14.88 -4.02
C LEU A 74 4.37 15.12 -3.04
N THR A 75 3.14 14.94 -3.53
CA THR A 75 1.92 15.17 -2.75
C THR A 75 0.92 14.02 -2.83
N CYS A 76 1.15 13.04 -3.69
CA CYS A 76 0.27 11.89 -3.88
C CYS A 76 1.04 10.57 -3.78
N LEU A 77 0.42 9.54 -3.22
CA LEU A 77 0.96 8.18 -3.13
C LEU A 77 -0.07 7.20 -3.67
N ARG A 78 0.32 6.35 -4.61
CA ARG A 78 -0.48 5.20 -5.04
C ARG A 78 -0.05 3.99 -4.23
N PHE A 79 -0.80 3.66 -3.18
CA PHE A 79 -0.45 2.62 -2.20
C PHE A 79 -0.98 1.26 -2.66
N LEU A 80 -0.07 0.34 -2.93
CA LEU A 80 -0.42 -0.99 -3.43
C LEU A 80 -0.89 -1.90 -2.30
N VAL A 81 -2.08 -2.47 -2.48
CA VAL A 81 -2.63 -3.54 -1.65
C VAL A 81 -2.95 -4.73 -2.56
N THR A 82 -2.58 -5.94 -2.16
CA THR A 82 -2.98 -7.16 -2.89
C THR A 82 -4.16 -7.82 -2.19
N TRP A 83 -5.01 -8.51 -2.95
CA TRP A 83 -6.09 -9.30 -2.36
C TRP A 83 -5.55 -10.36 -1.39
N GLU A 84 -4.44 -11.00 -1.75
CA GLU A 84 -3.77 -11.96 -0.88
C GLU A 84 -3.39 -11.34 0.47
N ALA A 85 -2.85 -10.11 0.51
CA ALA A 85 -2.51 -9.47 1.78
C ALA A 85 -3.73 -9.26 2.69
N ILE A 86 -4.89 -8.98 2.11
CA ILE A 86 -6.14 -8.79 2.83
C ILE A 86 -6.73 -10.12 3.32
N GLU A 87 -6.58 -11.21 2.55
CA GLU A 87 -7.40 -12.41 2.70
C GLU A 87 -6.61 -13.72 2.47
N HIS A 88 -5.33 -13.75 2.88
CA HIS A 88 -4.42 -14.88 2.64
C HIS A 88 -4.90 -16.20 3.28
N ALA A 89 -5.59 -16.12 4.42
CA ALA A 89 -6.08 -17.26 5.18
C ALA A 89 -7.27 -17.96 4.51
N GLY A 90 -7.96 -17.27 3.59
CA GLY A 90 -9.04 -17.81 2.78
C GLY A 90 -10.30 -16.93 2.75
N PRO A 91 -11.30 -17.28 1.93
CA PRO A 91 -12.47 -16.46 1.70
C PRO A 91 -13.24 -16.09 2.98
N GLY A 92 -13.58 -14.82 3.15
CA GLY A 92 -14.22 -14.22 4.31
C GLY A 92 -13.31 -14.05 5.54
N ILE A 93 -12.03 -14.40 5.46
CA ILE A 93 -11.10 -14.35 6.59
C ILE A 93 -10.10 -13.22 6.36
N TYR A 94 -10.47 -12.03 6.82
CA TYR A 94 -9.64 -10.84 6.68
C TYR A 94 -8.47 -10.82 7.67
N ASP A 95 -7.31 -10.39 7.20
CA ASP A 95 -6.13 -10.14 8.03
C ASP A 95 -6.25 -8.74 8.67
N GLU A 96 -6.93 -8.66 9.82
CA GLU A 96 -7.09 -7.43 10.59
C GLU A 96 -5.74 -6.80 11.00
N ALA A 97 -4.70 -7.61 11.24
CA ALA A 97 -3.38 -7.09 11.59
C ALA A 97 -2.74 -6.37 10.40
N TYR A 98 -2.92 -6.88 9.18
CA TYR A 98 -2.53 -6.18 7.97
C TYR A 98 -3.34 -4.91 7.75
N LEU A 99 -4.66 -4.93 7.97
CA LEU A 99 -5.52 -3.75 7.83
C LEU A 99 -5.15 -2.64 8.84
N ASP A 100 -4.86 -3.00 10.09
CA ASP A 100 -4.38 -2.09 11.13
C ASP A 100 -3.04 -1.46 10.74
N TYR A 101 -2.11 -2.27 10.20
CA TYR A 101 -0.84 -1.78 9.68
C TYR A 101 -1.03 -0.80 8.51
N VAL A 102 -1.89 -1.12 7.54
CA VAL A 102 -2.20 -0.23 6.40
C VAL A 102 -2.81 1.08 6.90
N TYR A 103 -3.74 1.02 7.86
CA TYR A 103 -4.31 2.21 8.49
C TYR A 103 -3.23 3.08 9.14
N ALA A 104 -2.32 2.48 9.90
CA ALA A 104 -1.23 3.20 10.55
C ALA A 104 -0.31 3.90 9.53
N ILE A 105 0.06 3.22 8.44
CA ILE A 105 0.87 3.80 7.37
C ILE A 105 0.15 4.96 6.67
N ILE A 106 -1.14 4.82 6.34
CA ILE A 106 -1.91 5.87 5.67
C ILE A 106 -2.11 7.06 6.60
N LYS A 107 -2.42 6.82 7.88
CA LYS A 107 -2.53 7.87 8.89
C LYS A 107 -1.22 8.64 8.99
N LYS A 108 -0.10 7.93 9.02
CA LYS A 108 1.24 8.52 9.02
C LYS A 108 1.52 9.31 7.72
N ALA A 109 1.16 8.80 6.55
CA ALA A 109 1.28 9.55 5.28
C ALA A 109 0.46 10.86 5.29
N ASN A 110 -0.70 10.85 5.94
CA ASN A 110 -1.54 12.04 6.09
C ASN A 110 -0.89 13.10 7.02
N GLU A 111 -0.13 12.70 8.04
CA GLU A 111 0.67 13.65 8.87
C GLU A 111 1.69 14.44 8.02
N TYR A 112 2.17 13.85 6.92
CA TYR A 112 3.04 14.49 5.94
C TYR A 112 2.28 15.21 4.81
N GLY A 113 0.95 15.24 4.85
CA GLY A 113 0.11 15.91 3.87
C GLY A 113 0.06 15.21 2.50
N PHE A 114 0.24 13.89 2.46
CA PHE A 114 0.02 13.11 1.25
C PHE A 114 -1.46 12.79 1.05
N SER A 115 -1.92 12.87 -0.20
CA SER A 115 -3.13 12.17 -0.64
C SER A 115 -2.77 10.73 -1.00
N VAL A 116 -3.56 9.75 -0.56
CA VAL A 116 -3.30 8.33 -0.83
C VAL A 116 -4.41 7.74 -1.70
N LEU A 117 -4.03 7.15 -2.81
CA LEU A 117 -4.88 6.31 -3.65
C LEU A 117 -4.62 4.85 -3.32
N ILE A 118 -5.62 4.14 -2.80
CA ILE A 118 -5.54 2.70 -2.56
C ILE A 118 -5.65 1.98 -3.90
N ASP A 119 -4.70 1.11 -4.17
CA ASP A 119 -4.57 0.38 -5.42
C ASP A 119 -4.66 -1.13 -5.16
N PRO A 120 -5.82 -1.76 -5.38
CA PRO A 120 -5.97 -3.21 -5.42
C PRO A 120 -5.18 -3.78 -6.60
N HIS A 121 -3.93 -4.16 -6.35
CA HIS A 121 -2.93 -4.43 -7.37
C HIS A 121 -2.76 -5.92 -7.65
N GLN A 122 -2.43 -6.24 -8.90
CA GLN A 122 -1.93 -7.54 -9.32
C GLN A 122 -1.03 -7.38 -10.54
N ASP A 123 -0.08 -8.29 -10.72
CA ASP A 123 0.51 -8.57 -12.03
C ASP A 123 0.28 -10.04 -12.32
N VAL A 124 -0.11 -10.33 -13.56
CA VAL A 124 -0.25 -11.69 -14.06
C VAL A 124 -1.09 -12.58 -13.13
N TRP A 125 -2.18 -12.03 -12.59
CA TRP A 125 -3.14 -12.68 -11.69
C TRP A 125 -2.66 -12.92 -10.26
N SER A 126 -1.63 -13.76 -10.04
CA SER A 126 -1.25 -14.18 -8.69
C SER A 126 0.21 -14.64 -8.58
N ARG A 127 0.70 -14.87 -7.36
CA ARG A 127 1.99 -15.55 -7.16
C ARG A 127 1.98 -17.00 -7.69
N PHE A 128 0.80 -17.61 -7.86
CA PHE A 128 0.64 -19.03 -8.20
C PHE A 128 0.46 -19.31 -9.71
N SER A 129 0.70 -18.31 -10.56
CA SER A 129 0.50 -18.36 -12.01
C SER A 129 1.79 -18.20 -12.80
#